data_AF-A0A3D1XWM6-F1
#
_entry.id   AF-A0A3D1XWM6-F1
#
_cell.length_a   1.000
_cell.length_b   1.000
_cell.length_c   1.000
_cell.angle_alpha   90.00
_cell.angle_beta   90.00
_cell.angle_gamma   90.00
#
_symmetry.space_group_name_H-M   'P 1'
#
loop_
_entity.id
_entity.type
_entity.pdbx_description
1 polymer ?
#
loop_
_entity_poly.entity_id
_entity_poly.type
_entity_poly.pdbx_seq_one_letter_code
_entity_poly.pdbx_strand_id
1 'polypeptide(L)' 'MRETVTISIPEEIKKQLDKITVQEGTTRSSIIRESLRDYLFIRQFRALRKKMIEKSPRVYTDQDIFSNEDSL' A
#
# COMPACT_ATOMS: atom_id res chain seq x y z
N MET A 1 -13.32 16.96 1.36
CA MET A 1 -12.38 18.10 1.42
C MET A 1 -11.06 17.69 0.78
N ARG A 2 -10.38 18.61 0.09
CA ARG A 2 -9.01 18.41 -0.41
C ARG A 2 -8.07 19.27 0.44
N GLU A 3 -6.97 18.68 0.86
CA GLU A 3 -5.88 19.37 1.54
C GLU A 3 -4.61 19.29 0.70
N THR A 4 -3.79 20.34 0.77
CA THR A 4 -2.54 20.45 0.00
C THR A 4 -1.37 20.20 0.92
N VAL A 5 -0.44 19.36 0.47
CA VAL A 5 0.81 19.09 1.18
C VAL A 5 1.96 19.49 0.26
N THR A 6 2.85 20.36 0.77
CA THR A 6 4.10 20.72 0.10
C THR A 6 5.23 19.94 0.75
N ILE A 7 5.98 19.16 -0.04
CA ILE A 7 7.11 18.37 0.43
C ILE A 7 8.34 18.61 -0.43
N SER A 8 9.51 18.59 0.19
CA SER A 8 10.78 18.53 -0.52
C SER A 8 11.11 17.07 -0.86
N ILE A 9 11.51 16.83 -2.11
CA ILE A 9 11.96 15.52 -2.58
C ILE A 9 13.31 15.64 -3.28
N PRO A 10 14.14 14.59 -3.28
CA PRO A 10 15.38 14.59 -4.07
C PRO A 10 15.09 14.83 -5.56
N GLU A 11 16.00 15.52 -6.25
CA GLU A 11 15.86 15.84 -7.67
C GLU A 11 15.69 14.59 -8.54
N GLU A 12 16.40 13.50 -8.19
CA GLU A 12 16.32 12.22 -8.88
C GLU A 12 14.89 11.64 -8.85
N ILE A 13 14.22 11.72 -7.70
CA ILE A 13 12.83 11.25 -7.55
C ILE A 13 11.89 12.08 -8.41
N LYS A 14 12.10 13.41 -8.47
CA LYS A 14 11.32 14.28 -9.34
C LYS A 14 11.48 13.89 -10.81
N LYS A 15 12.71 13.62 -11.27
CA LYS A 15 12.99 13.18 -12.65
C LYS A 15 12.29 11.86 -12.98
N GLN A 16 12.30 10.91 -12.05
CA GLN A 16 11.60 9.63 -12.22
C GLN A 16 10.08 9.82 -12.32
N LEU A 17 9.49 10.64 -11.45
CA LEU A 17 8.06 10.98 -11.52
C LEU A 17 7.71 11.62 -12.87
N ASP A 18 8.53 12.55 -13.36
CA ASP A 18 8.31 13.21 -14.64
C ASP A 18 8.28 12.20 -15.80
N LYS A 19 9.23 11.26 -15.81
CA LYS A 19 9.27 10.20 -16.83
C LYS A 19 8.02 9.33 -16.81
N ILE A 20 7.57 8.89 -15.63
CA ILE A 20 6.37 8.05 -15.48
C ILE A 20 5.13 8.82 -15.95
N THR A 21 5.00 10.11 -15.59
CA THR A 21 3.84 10.91 -16.01
C THR A 21 3.72 11.04 -17.51
N VAL A 22 4.84 11.16 -18.23
CA VAL A 22 4.86 11.21 -19.70
C VAL A 22 4.49 9.87 -20.31
N GLN A 23 4.98 8.76 -19.73
CA GLN A 23 4.72 7.41 -20.24
C GLN A 23 3.28 6.95 -20.04
N GLU A 24 2.69 7.26 -18.89
CA GLU A 24 1.36 6.77 -18.49
C GLU A 24 0.23 7.77 -18.73
N GLY A 25 0.53 8.99 -19.20
CA GLY A 25 -0.48 10.04 -19.40
C GLY A 25 -1.15 10.50 -18.11
N THR A 26 -0.46 10.37 -16.98
CA THR A 26 -0.98 10.69 -15.64
C THR A 26 -0.30 11.93 -15.05
N THR A 27 -0.78 12.41 -13.91
CA THR A 27 -0.18 13.57 -13.21
C THR A 27 0.68 13.14 -12.04
N ARG A 28 1.71 13.92 -11.71
CA ARG A 28 2.56 13.71 -10.51
C ARG A 28 1.72 13.53 -9.26
N SER A 29 0.73 14.41 -9.07
CA SER A 29 -0.18 14.39 -7.92
C SER A 29 -1.12 13.18 -7.89
N SER A 30 -1.36 12.52 -9.02
CA SER A 30 -2.10 11.25 -9.06
C SER A 30 -1.22 10.13 -8.54
N ILE A 31 -0.01 9.99 -9.10
CA ILE A 31 0.97 8.97 -8.69
C ILE A 31 1.26 9.10 -7.19
N ILE A 32 1.60 10.31 -6.72
CA ILE A 32 1.93 10.54 -5.30
C ILE A 32 0.75 10.18 -4.39
N ARG A 33 -0.49 10.53 -4.77
CA ARG A 33 -1.68 10.16 -3.97
C ARG A 33 -1.89 8.65 -3.93
N GLU A 34 -1.72 7.96 -5.04
CA GLU A 34 -1.87 6.50 -5.08
C GLU A 34 -0.80 5.82 -4.23
N SER A 35 0.46 6.20 -4.42
CA SER A 35 1.57 5.68 -3.63
C SER A 35 1.40 5.93 -2.13
N LEU A 36 0.89 7.10 -1.73
CA LEU A 36 0.58 7.38 -0.32
C LEU A 36 -0.58 6.53 0.19
N ARG A 37 -1.62 6.32 -0.61
CA ARG A 37 -2.74 5.44 -0.24
C ARG A 37 -2.26 4.02 0.01
N ASP A 38 -1.48 3.46 -0.92
CA ASP A 38 -0.96 2.09 -0.82
C ASP A 38 -0.04 1.93 0.39
N TYR A 39 0.87 2.88 0.58
CA TYR A 39 1.77 2.89 1.74
C TYR A 39 1.00 2.90 3.07
N LEU A 40 0.01 3.79 3.19
CA LEU A 40 -0.81 3.90 4.39
C LEU A 40 -1.67 2.66 4.60
N PHE A 41 -2.24 2.10 3.54
CA PHE A 41 -3.03 0.87 3.61
C PHE A 41 -2.19 -0.30 4.12
N ILE A 42 -1.02 -0.55 3.52
CA ILE A 42 -0.12 -1.63 3.95
C ILE A 42 0.30 -1.44 5.42
N ARG A 43 0.58 -0.20 5.83
CA ARG A 43 0.95 0.11 7.21
C ARG A 43 -0.20 -0.18 8.18
N GLN A 44 -1.42 0.22 7.85
CA GLN A 44 -2.62 -0.04 8.65
C GLN A 44 -2.92 -1.54 8.71
N PHE A 45 -2.85 -2.23 7.57
CA PHE A 45 -3.07 -3.67 7.48
C PHE A 45 -2.07 -4.46 8.33
N ARG A 46 -0.78 -4.13 8.27
CA ARG A 46 0.25 -4.77 9.11
C ARG A 46 0.01 -4.52 10.59
N ALA A 47 -0.39 -3.31 10.97
CA ALA A 47 -0.72 -3.00 12.35
C ALA A 47 -1.95 -3.78 12.84
N LEU A 48 -2.98 -3.90 12.00
CA LEU A 48 -4.16 -4.71 12.29
C LEU A 48 -3.81 -6.19 12.43
N ARG A 49 -3.06 -6.75 11.47
CA ARG A 49 -2.60 -8.14 11.48
C ARG A 49 -1.84 -8.46 12.77
N LYS A 50 -0.93 -7.59 13.21
CA LYS A 50 -0.20 -7.77 14.48
C LYS A 50 -1.16 -7.91 15.67
N LYS A 51 -2.14 -7.01 15.78
CA LYS A 51 -3.16 -7.07 16.85
C LYS A 51 -4.03 -8.33 16.78
N MET A 52 -4.35 -8.80 15.58
CA MET A 52 -5.14 -10.01 15.39
C MET A 52 -4.35 -11.26 15.76
N ILE A 53 -3.07 -11.34 15.37
CA ILE A 53 -2.18 -12.46 15.74
C ILE A 53 -2.00 -12.53 17.26
N GLU A 54 -1.78 -11.39 17.93
CA GLU A 54 -1.67 -11.34 19.40
C GLU A 54 -2.92 -11.84 20.12
N LYS A 55 -4.10 -11.71 19.50
CA LYS A 55 -5.38 -12.20 20.03
C LYS A 55 -5.70 -13.63 19.59
N SER A 56 -4.90 -14.22 18.71
CA SER A 56 -5.18 -15.55 18.18
C SER A 56 -4.78 -16.63 19.18
N PRO A 57 -5.66 -17.60 19.48
CA PRO A 57 -5.33 -18.72 20.37
C PRO A 57 -4.33 -19.70 19.75
N ARG A 58 -4.10 -19.64 18.43
CA ARG A 58 -3.11 -20.47 17.71
C ARG A 58 -2.56 -19.75 16.48
N VAL A 59 -1.43 -20.22 15.96
CA VAL A 59 -0.88 -19.77 14.67
C VAL A 59 -1.64 -20.48 13.55
N TYR A 60 -2.09 -19.72 12.55
CA TYR A 60 -2.64 -20.27 11.31
C TYR A 60 -1.53 -20.44 10.28
N THR A 61 -1.47 -21.61 9.66
CA THR A 61 -0.57 -21.94 8.56
C THR A 61 -1.26 -21.72 7.22
N ASP A 62 -0.48 -21.65 6.14
CA ASP A 62 -1.04 -21.57 4.79
C ASP A 62 -1.93 -22.79 4.48
N GLN A 63 -1.59 -23.99 5.00
CA GLN A 63 -2.44 -25.18 4.88
C GLN A 63 -3.79 -24.99 5.58
N ASP A 64 -3.85 -24.37 6.77
CA ASP A 64 -5.12 -24.08 7.45
C ASP A 64 -6.04 -23.16 6.64
N ILE A 65 -5.45 -22.31 5.79
CA ILE A 65 -6.17 -21.31 5.01
C ILE A 65 -6.63 -21.91 3.67
N PHE A 66 -5.75 -22.61 2.95
CA PHE A 66 -5.99 -23.06 1.58
C PHE A 66 -6.59 -24.48 1.47
N SER A 67 -6.54 -25.30 2.52
CA SER A 67 -7.12 -26.66 2.48
C SER A 67 -8.65 -26.70 2.56
N ASN A 68 -9.33 -25.55 2.73
CA ASN A 68 -10.80 -25.47 2.76
C ASN A 68 -11.44 -25.08 1.40
N GLU A 69 -10.63 -24.88 0.34
CA GLU A 69 -11.16 -24.50 -0.98
C GLU A 69 -11.75 -25.69 -1.77
N ASP A 70 -11.53 -26.94 -1.33
CA ASP A 70 -12.05 -28.15 -1.99
C ASP A 70 -13.52 -28.48 -1.64
N SER A 71 -14.24 -27.60 -0.93
CA SER A 71 -15.62 -27.85 -0.44
C SER A 71 -16.67 -26.82 -0.88
N LEU A 72 -16.41 -26.01 -1.92
CA LEU A 72 -17.39 -25.11 -2.53
C LEU A 72 -17.65 -25.43 -4.00
#